data_AF-A0A835DWX1-F1
#
_entry.id   AF-A0A835DWX1-F1
#
_cell.length_a   1.000
_cell.length_b   1.000
_cell.length_c   1.000
_cell.angle_alpha   90.00
_cell.angle_beta   90.00
_cell.angle_gamma   90.00
#
_symmetry.space_group_name_H-M   'P 1'
#
loop_
_entity.id
_entity.type
_entity.pdbx_description
1 polymer ?
#
loop_
_entity_poly.entity_id
_entity_poly.type
_entity_poly.pdbx_seq_one_letter_code
_entity_poly.pdbx_strand_id
1 'polypeptide(L)'
;MLQIFSLKLTNLPPASAAAGPVEIYGFIAVRDLLDPLRNYVFNHTRSHPFVMQDPMSDPFIYLSGPKRGVYLQSRALIEYDLRIKSPASGGEEADDDSPLIDGAATLSELTWTNAVLTNRIAGDLGAAAVDMRRALFRDAVEATVDVWITKLAAGDGGGGIDLSMTGCVSNLPEDEIKLFRGVVREPCALGRFVVAARLDSYLFLQFRVAEGVVSSDEFEWFAFRAPPASRPPPPYTSNSPSRDGDRRRRRRITAAQQEDKEDFLKKKKDKEEMETQQLRERNYSTEAEIDDEEEEGVFPAEVLEGMKHGDGSIYRPDAYQMHSLYRIADTTEGCLEPMRLTHPNPDCYPCAATCRQHGGCNMLQIYSLKLVGTPSATTGGGSIQLYGFMAIRDLLDPFRNYVFNRTRDDPFIIQLDDPHSDLSIYPSGPKRGVYFNCTVLIEYDMKIIKVDGEDAQQHDLQLIDGVVTCDELTWNRGPSTYRIEGECGGYAVDFSQALIRGAVEATVEVCITRVAENNANGDAVLDLSISGVLPPRTGEIKLFRGVIDKPRALNRFVVAVGLTSELFLLFKDAASGSTGKFAFRATAHGCVSEHRNFDFATIEVNVTWSNMI
;
A
#
# COMPACT_ATOMS: atom_id res chain seq x y z
N MET A 1 -9.37 2.20 -7.99
CA MET A 1 -9.26 3.11 -9.14
C MET A 1 -9.00 4.51 -8.62
N LEU A 2 -8.00 5.19 -9.15
CA LEU A 2 -7.70 6.58 -8.81
C LEU A 2 -8.69 7.53 -9.49
N GLN A 3 -9.28 8.44 -8.72
CA GLN A 3 -10.02 9.59 -9.22
C GLN A 3 -9.24 10.89 -8.94
N ILE A 4 -9.01 11.69 -9.98
CA ILE A 4 -8.53 13.07 -9.84
C ILE A 4 -9.75 13.98 -9.90
N PHE A 5 -9.98 14.75 -8.83
CA PHE A 5 -11.13 15.65 -8.72
C PHE A 5 -10.83 16.99 -9.38
N SER A 6 -9.69 17.57 -9.07
CA SER A 6 -9.36 18.91 -9.56
C SER A 6 -7.87 19.14 -9.62
N LEU A 7 -7.45 19.97 -10.56
CA LEU A 7 -6.13 20.58 -10.62
C LEU A 7 -6.31 22.08 -10.38
N LYS A 8 -5.74 22.60 -9.29
CA LYS A 8 -5.87 24.00 -8.89
C LYS A 8 -4.53 24.70 -9.00
N LEU A 9 -4.49 25.80 -9.73
CA LEU A 9 -3.33 26.67 -9.79
C LEU A 9 -3.24 27.49 -8.49
N THR A 10 -2.05 27.53 -7.89
CA THR A 10 -1.79 28.23 -6.64
C THR A 10 -0.51 29.04 -6.73
N ASN A 11 -0.41 30.07 -5.88
CA ASN A 11 0.77 30.94 -5.74
C ASN A 11 1.19 31.69 -7.02
N LEU A 12 0.29 31.87 -8.00
CA LEU A 12 0.54 32.71 -9.18
C LEU A 12 1.16 34.06 -8.79
N PRO A 13 2.27 34.50 -9.44
CA PRO A 13 2.83 35.82 -9.22
C PRO A 13 1.75 36.91 -9.37
N PRO A 14 1.72 37.94 -8.52
CA PRO A 14 0.74 39.01 -8.59
C PRO A 14 0.68 39.69 -9.97
N ALA A 15 1.83 39.80 -10.65
CA ALA A 15 1.93 40.35 -12.00
C ALA A 15 1.21 39.48 -13.05
N SER A 16 1.27 38.15 -12.91
CA SER A 16 0.60 37.20 -13.79
C SER A 16 -0.90 37.09 -13.47
N ALA A 17 -1.29 37.18 -12.20
CA ALA A 17 -2.69 37.17 -11.77
C ALA A 17 -3.45 38.46 -12.12
N ALA A 18 -2.74 39.60 -12.24
CA ALA A 18 -3.33 40.90 -12.57
C ALA A 18 -3.38 41.21 -14.08
N ALA A 19 -2.81 40.35 -14.94
CA ALA A 19 -2.59 40.64 -16.37
C ALA A 19 -3.73 40.20 -17.31
N GLY A 20 -4.80 39.59 -16.80
CA GLY A 20 -5.92 39.07 -17.61
C GLY A 20 -5.91 37.54 -17.73
N PRO A 21 -6.52 36.96 -18.78
CA PRO A 21 -6.62 35.52 -18.95
C PRO A 21 -5.23 34.85 -19.00
N VAL A 22 -5.10 33.72 -18.30
CA VAL A 22 -3.86 32.93 -18.29
C VAL A 22 -3.98 31.80 -19.31
N GLU A 23 -3.06 31.75 -20.28
CA GLU A 23 -2.98 30.69 -21.29
C GLU A 23 -2.02 29.60 -20.82
N ILE A 24 -2.53 28.38 -20.59
CA ILE A 24 -1.76 27.23 -20.11
C ILE A 24 -1.73 26.15 -21.21
N TYR A 25 -0.57 25.58 -21.46
CA TYR A 25 -0.43 24.45 -22.38
C TYR A 25 0.54 23.41 -21.82
N GLY A 26 0.60 22.25 -22.47
CA GLY A 26 1.37 21.09 -22.04
C GLY A 26 0.46 19.93 -21.64
N PHE A 27 0.96 19.03 -20.79
CA PHE A 27 0.21 17.85 -20.39
C PHE A 27 0.42 17.46 -18.93
N ILE A 28 -0.58 16.76 -18.39
CA ILE A 28 -0.47 15.91 -17.22
C ILE A 28 -0.99 14.53 -17.62
N ALA A 29 -0.19 13.50 -17.43
CA ALA A 29 -0.56 12.13 -17.78
C ALA A 29 -0.25 11.17 -16.63
N VAL A 30 -1.10 10.17 -16.46
CA VAL A 30 -0.86 9.06 -15.52
C VAL A 30 -0.48 7.82 -16.32
N ARG A 31 0.47 7.05 -15.81
CA ARG A 31 0.79 5.70 -16.28
C ARG A 31 0.55 4.74 -15.15
N ASP A 32 -0.20 3.69 -15.42
CA ASP A 32 -0.40 2.60 -14.48
C ASP A 32 -0.01 1.27 -15.12
N LEU A 33 0.03 0.21 -14.32
CA LEU A 33 0.44 -1.11 -14.79
C LEU A 33 -0.58 -1.80 -15.71
N LEU A 34 -1.81 -1.27 -15.82
CA LEU A 34 -2.81 -1.87 -16.72
C LEU A 34 -2.50 -1.55 -18.18
N ASP A 35 -2.01 -0.34 -18.45
CA ASP A 35 -1.44 0.07 -19.74
C ASP A 35 -0.42 1.20 -19.48
N PRO A 36 0.89 0.91 -19.61
CA PRO A 36 1.97 1.81 -19.19
C PRO A 36 2.15 3.04 -20.10
N LEU A 37 1.31 3.22 -21.12
CA LEU A 37 1.30 4.42 -21.95
C LEU A 37 0.63 5.61 -21.24
N ARG A 38 0.87 6.82 -21.75
CA ARG A 38 0.30 8.07 -21.18
C ARG A 38 -1.22 8.06 -21.24
N ASN A 39 -1.85 8.01 -20.08
CA ASN A 39 -3.27 8.28 -19.92
C ASN A 39 -3.45 9.75 -19.51
N TYR A 40 -3.68 10.61 -20.50
CA TYR A 40 -3.71 12.07 -20.33
C TYR A 40 -4.90 12.54 -19.50
N VAL A 41 -4.62 13.19 -18.38
CA VAL A 41 -5.63 13.86 -17.52
C VAL A 41 -5.90 15.27 -18.04
N PHE A 42 -4.85 15.92 -18.54
CA PHE A 42 -4.86 17.21 -19.20
C PHE A 42 -3.90 17.17 -20.38
N ASN A 43 -4.29 17.70 -21.54
CA ASN A 43 -3.42 17.78 -22.72
C ASN A 43 -3.86 18.90 -23.66
N HIS A 44 -3.05 19.95 -23.76
CA HIS A 44 -3.25 21.09 -24.65
C HIS A 44 -1.96 21.45 -25.37
N THR A 45 -2.04 21.73 -26.66
CA THR A 45 -0.88 22.20 -27.42
C THR A 45 -0.70 23.71 -27.22
N ARG A 46 0.52 24.22 -27.43
CA ARG A 46 0.79 25.67 -27.40
C ARG A 46 -0.10 26.47 -28.36
N SER A 47 -0.45 25.87 -29.50
CA SER A 47 -1.34 26.48 -30.50
C SER A 47 -2.81 26.52 -30.09
N HIS A 48 -3.24 25.65 -29.17
CA HIS A 48 -4.60 25.58 -28.65
C HIS A 48 -4.57 25.49 -27.11
N PRO A 49 -4.08 26.54 -26.44
CA PRO A 49 -3.90 26.53 -25.00
C PRO A 49 -5.26 26.50 -24.28
N PHE A 50 -5.26 26.00 -23.06
CA PHE A 50 -6.36 26.18 -22.13
C PHE A 50 -6.34 27.63 -21.62
N VAL A 51 -7.46 28.33 -21.71
CA VAL A 51 -7.57 29.74 -21.31
C VAL A 51 -8.33 29.85 -19.99
N MET A 52 -7.62 30.21 -18.93
CA MET A 52 -8.18 30.50 -17.62
C MET A 52 -8.57 31.98 -17.55
N GLN A 53 -9.88 32.28 -17.66
CA GLN A 53 -10.38 33.65 -17.77
C GLN A 53 -10.18 34.50 -16.52
N ASP A 54 -10.46 33.92 -15.34
CA ASP A 54 -10.35 34.60 -14.05
C ASP A 54 -9.67 33.67 -13.03
N PRO A 55 -8.32 33.72 -12.93
CA PRO A 55 -7.58 32.90 -11.98
C PRO A 55 -7.86 33.23 -10.50
N MET A 56 -8.50 34.36 -10.19
CA MET A 56 -8.81 34.75 -8.81
C MET A 56 -10.11 34.11 -8.31
N SER A 57 -11.13 34.01 -9.17
CA SER A 57 -12.40 33.36 -8.81
C SER A 57 -12.48 31.88 -9.17
N ASP A 58 -11.84 31.45 -10.26
CA ASP A 58 -11.82 30.06 -10.72
C ASP A 58 -10.41 29.60 -11.11
N PRO A 59 -9.51 29.36 -10.13
CA PRO A 59 -8.13 28.93 -10.36
C PRO A 59 -7.99 27.46 -10.82
N PHE A 60 -9.02 26.87 -11.41
CA PHE A 60 -9.05 25.44 -11.74
C PHE A 60 -8.70 25.17 -13.20
N ILE A 61 -7.84 24.18 -13.40
CA ILE A 61 -7.60 23.55 -14.71
C ILE A 61 -8.65 22.46 -14.86
N TYR A 62 -9.51 22.58 -15.87
CA TYR A 62 -10.56 21.61 -16.14
C TYR A 62 -9.97 20.39 -16.84
N LEU A 63 -10.38 19.21 -16.38
CA LEU A 63 -9.81 17.95 -16.82
C LEU A 63 -10.35 17.61 -18.21
N SER A 64 -9.47 17.48 -19.21
CA SER A 64 -9.86 16.85 -20.48
C SER A 64 -10.29 15.39 -20.29
N GLY A 65 -9.93 14.83 -19.12
CA GLY A 65 -10.34 13.52 -18.64
C GLY A 65 -9.40 12.43 -19.14
N PRO A 66 -9.04 11.45 -18.28
CA PRO A 66 -8.28 10.30 -18.76
C PRO A 66 -9.10 9.53 -19.81
N LYS A 67 -8.41 8.84 -20.72
CA LYS A 67 -9.05 8.01 -21.76
C LYS A 67 -9.71 6.75 -21.18
N ARG A 68 -9.24 6.32 -20.01
CA ARG A 68 -9.69 5.16 -19.23
C ARG A 68 -9.50 5.41 -17.74
N GLY A 69 -10.15 4.63 -16.89
CA GLY A 69 -9.93 4.65 -15.45
C GLY A 69 -8.48 4.36 -15.11
N VAL A 70 -7.98 5.01 -14.06
CA VAL A 70 -6.59 4.85 -13.60
C VAL A 70 -6.53 3.73 -12.56
N TYR A 71 -5.79 2.68 -12.88
CA TYR A 71 -5.60 1.52 -12.03
C TYR A 71 -4.51 1.79 -11.00
N LEU A 72 -4.89 2.09 -9.76
CA LEU A 72 -3.95 2.40 -8.68
C LEU A 72 -3.75 1.24 -7.70
N GLN A 73 -4.06 -0.03 -8.05
CA GLN A 73 -3.58 -1.15 -7.20
C GLN A 73 -2.04 -1.30 -7.26
N SER A 74 -1.36 -0.44 -8.02
CA SER A 74 0.09 -0.31 -8.08
C SER A 74 0.54 1.12 -8.31
N ARG A 75 1.83 1.39 -8.09
CA ARG A 75 2.45 2.72 -8.17
C ARG A 75 2.13 3.25 -9.57
N ALA A 76 1.40 4.35 -9.62
CA ALA A 76 1.16 5.04 -10.89
C ALA A 76 2.19 6.15 -11.03
N LEU A 77 2.82 6.26 -12.19
CA LEU A 77 3.67 7.41 -12.51
C LEU A 77 2.78 8.54 -13.01
N ILE A 78 2.94 9.74 -12.48
CA ILE A 78 2.40 10.95 -13.08
C ILE A 78 3.55 11.70 -13.73
N GLU A 79 3.42 11.97 -15.02
CA GLU A 79 4.28 12.87 -15.76
C GLU A 79 3.54 14.19 -15.98
N TYR A 80 4.26 15.30 -15.88
CA TYR A 80 3.71 16.62 -16.12
C TYR A 80 4.77 17.54 -16.76
N ASP A 81 4.36 18.27 -17.78
CA ASP A 81 5.06 19.43 -18.35
C ASP A 81 3.98 20.44 -18.66
N LEU A 82 3.82 21.45 -17.81
CA LEU A 82 2.90 22.55 -18.01
C LEU A 82 3.66 23.86 -18.09
N ARG A 83 3.19 24.73 -18.98
CA ARG A 83 3.79 26.05 -19.24
C ARG A 83 2.72 27.12 -19.31
N ILE A 84 3.08 28.32 -18.86
CA ILE A 84 2.28 29.53 -19.03
C ILE A 84 2.83 30.28 -20.24
N LYS A 85 1.95 30.53 -21.20
CA LYS A 85 2.32 31.25 -22.41
C LYS A 85 2.53 32.74 -22.13
N SER A 86 3.65 33.28 -22.60
CA SER A 86 4.05 34.66 -22.33
C SER A 86 3.28 35.65 -23.21
N PRO A 87 2.64 36.69 -22.63
CA PRO A 87 1.88 37.67 -23.40
C PRO A 87 2.76 38.59 -24.26
N ALA A 88 4.07 38.64 -24.00
CA ALA A 88 5.04 39.47 -24.72
C ALA A 88 5.55 38.83 -26.03
N SER A 89 5.34 37.52 -26.23
CA SER A 89 5.77 36.84 -27.45
C SER A 89 4.72 37.03 -28.54
N GLY A 90 5.12 37.57 -29.69
CA GLY A 90 4.28 37.69 -30.89
C GLY A 90 3.96 36.34 -31.55
N GLY A 91 3.58 35.33 -30.76
CA GLY A 91 3.00 34.07 -31.22
C GLY A 91 3.97 32.95 -31.59
N GLU A 92 5.26 33.20 -31.86
CA GLU A 92 6.07 32.20 -32.59
C GLU A 92 7.11 31.42 -31.76
N GLU A 93 7.76 31.98 -30.74
CA GLU A 93 8.84 31.29 -30.01
C GLU A 93 8.41 30.80 -28.62
N ALA A 94 8.72 29.53 -28.30
CA ALA A 94 8.40 28.89 -27.02
C ALA A 94 9.42 29.19 -25.91
N ASP A 95 10.58 29.77 -26.27
CA ASP A 95 11.70 30.02 -25.35
C ASP A 95 11.39 31.12 -24.31
N ASP A 96 10.40 31.99 -24.60
CA ASP A 96 9.94 33.03 -23.69
C ASP A 96 8.83 32.55 -22.72
N ASP A 97 8.27 31.35 -22.91
CA ASP A 97 7.19 30.84 -22.07
C ASP A 97 7.71 30.34 -20.72
N SER A 98 6.97 30.62 -19.65
CA SER A 98 7.41 30.28 -18.29
C SER A 98 7.01 28.84 -17.93
N PRO A 99 7.94 27.99 -17.45
CA PRO A 99 7.57 26.68 -16.93
C PRO A 99 6.72 26.83 -15.67
N LEU A 100 5.59 26.12 -15.63
CA LEU A 100 4.71 26.06 -14.47
C LEU A 100 5.11 24.87 -13.57
N ILE A 101 5.13 23.67 -14.14
CA ILE A 101 5.62 22.44 -13.49
C ILE A 101 6.27 21.57 -14.58
N ASP A 102 7.38 20.92 -14.27
CA ASP A 102 8.03 19.94 -15.13
C ASP A 102 8.57 18.79 -14.28
N GLY A 103 8.41 17.56 -14.77
CA GLY A 103 8.94 16.37 -14.14
C GLY A 103 7.94 15.23 -14.00
N ALA A 104 8.20 14.38 -13.03
CA ALA A 104 7.37 13.22 -12.74
C ALA A 104 7.34 12.90 -11.25
N ALA A 105 6.24 12.31 -10.80
CA ALA A 105 6.04 11.88 -9.43
C ALA A 105 5.35 10.51 -9.40
N THR A 106 5.64 9.70 -8.39
CA THR A 106 4.94 8.44 -8.16
C THR A 106 3.75 8.65 -7.25
N LEU A 107 2.64 7.99 -7.57
CA LEU A 107 1.50 7.84 -6.68
C LEU A 107 1.46 6.40 -6.20
N SER A 108 1.68 6.21 -4.92
CA SER A 108 1.40 4.96 -4.23
C SER A 108 0.12 5.07 -3.41
N GLU A 109 -0.44 3.92 -3.05
CA GLU A 109 -1.63 3.84 -2.21
C GLU A 109 -1.30 4.24 -0.78
N LEU A 110 -1.52 5.52 -0.50
CA LEU A 110 -1.31 6.12 0.81
C LEU A 110 -2.64 6.43 1.47
N THR A 111 -3.49 5.41 1.69
CA THR A 111 -4.25 5.22 2.94
C THR A 111 -5.44 4.26 2.78
N TRP A 112 -5.89 3.69 3.91
CA TRP A 112 -7.22 3.10 4.07
C TRP A 112 -8.35 4.15 4.02
N THR A 113 -8.02 5.45 3.94
CA THR A 113 -9.03 6.50 3.96
C THR A 113 -9.68 6.61 2.59
N ASN A 114 -11.02 6.63 2.57
CA ASN A 114 -11.77 7.05 1.38
C ASN A 114 -11.75 8.58 1.20
N ALA A 115 -10.76 9.26 1.80
CA ALA A 115 -10.69 10.71 1.85
C ALA A 115 -10.03 11.27 0.60
N VAL A 116 -10.38 12.51 0.26
CA VAL A 116 -9.72 13.26 -0.80
C VAL A 116 -8.43 13.85 -0.25
N LEU A 117 -7.32 13.53 -0.91
CA LEU A 117 -5.99 14.05 -0.62
C LEU A 117 -5.66 15.19 -1.58
N THR A 118 -4.88 16.16 -1.09
CA THR A 118 -4.31 17.23 -1.92
C THR A 118 -2.80 17.03 -2.02
N ASN A 119 -2.30 16.84 -3.24
CA ASN A 119 -0.87 16.79 -3.53
C ASN A 119 -0.46 18.08 -4.22
N ARG A 120 0.49 18.80 -3.62
CA ARG A 120 1.06 20.00 -4.21
C ARG A 120 2.25 19.63 -5.08
N ILE A 121 2.19 20.02 -6.35
CA ILE A 121 3.31 19.94 -7.30
C ILE A 121 3.90 21.35 -7.39
N ALA A 122 5.06 21.54 -6.77
CA ALA A 122 5.76 22.82 -6.80
C ALA A 122 6.44 23.02 -8.16
N GLY A 123 6.38 24.24 -8.70
CA GLY A 123 7.18 24.64 -9.86
C GLY A 123 8.61 25.03 -9.47
N ASP A 124 9.56 24.85 -10.38
CA ASP A 124 11.00 25.03 -10.16
C ASP A 124 11.40 26.45 -9.74
N LEU A 125 10.60 27.45 -10.09
CA LEU A 125 10.86 28.86 -9.78
C LEU A 125 10.20 29.31 -8.46
N GLY A 126 9.61 28.40 -7.69
CA GLY A 126 9.04 28.65 -6.35
C GLY A 126 7.83 29.59 -6.31
N ALA A 127 7.44 30.18 -7.46
CA ALA A 127 6.33 31.08 -7.55
C ALA A 127 5.01 30.32 -7.73
N ALA A 128 4.79 29.57 -8.81
CA ALA A 128 3.53 28.88 -9.06
C ALA A 128 3.57 27.39 -8.68
N ALA A 129 2.43 26.83 -8.27
CA ALA A 129 2.28 25.41 -7.94
C ALA A 129 0.91 24.89 -8.36
N VAL A 130 0.81 23.59 -8.62
CA VAL A 130 -0.45 22.92 -8.95
C VAL A 130 -0.85 22.01 -7.78
N ASP A 131 -1.98 22.32 -7.15
CA ASP A 131 -2.62 21.48 -6.15
C ASP A 131 -3.54 20.48 -6.85
N MET A 132 -3.17 19.20 -6.83
CA MET A 132 -3.97 18.09 -7.35
C MET A 132 -4.80 17.46 -6.23
N ARG A 133 -6.12 17.56 -6.32
CA ARG A 133 -7.05 16.82 -5.43
C ARG A 133 -7.37 15.46 -6.03
N ARG A 134 -7.18 14.39 -5.26
CA ARG A 134 -7.42 13.01 -5.71
C ARG A 134 -7.92 12.10 -4.61
N ALA A 135 -8.54 10.97 -4.96
CA ALA A 135 -8.82 9.88 -4.03
C ALA A 135 -8.66 8.51 -4.69
N LEU A 136 -8.32 7.50 -3.90
CA LEU A 136 -8.50 6.11 -4.28
C LEU A 136 -9.94 5.68 -3.98
N PHE A 137 -10.62 5.11 -4.97
CA PHE A 137 -11.83 4.33 -4.76
C PHE A 137 -11.55 2.83 -4.80
N ARG A 138 -11.77 2.16 -3.66
CA ARG A 138 -11.88 0.70 -3.57
C ARG A 138 -13.22 0.25 -4.15
N ASP A 139 -13.23 -0.93 -4.76
CA ASP A 139 -14.44 -1.51 -5.38
C ASP A 139 -15.12 -0.53 -6.35
N ALA A 140 -14.32 0.04 -7.25
CA ALA A 140 -14.75 1.08 -8.17
C ALA A 140 -14.98 0.55 -9.59
N VAL A 141 -15.87 1.21 -10.31
CA VAL A 141 -16.14 1.03 -11.73
C VAL A 141 -15.71 2.26 -12.53
N GLU A 142 -15.33 2.04 -13.77
CA GLU A 142 -15.15 3.11 -14.75
C GLU A 142 -16.53 3.56 -15.26
N ALA A 143 -16.89 4.81 -14.99
CA ALA A 143 -18.02 5.48 -15.61
C ALA A 143 -17.52 6.27 -16.82
N THR A 144 -17.91 5.84 -18.01
CA THR A 144 -17.78 6.63 -19.24
C THR A 144 -19.03 7.50 -19.39
N VAL A 145 -18.85 8.82 -19.42
CA VAL A 145 -19.91 9.82 -19.51
C VAL A 145 -19.77 10.58 -20.82
N ASP A 146 -20.72 10.40 -21.72
CA ASP A 146 -20.80 11.18 -22.96
C ASP A 146 -21.87 12.26 -22.81
N VAL A 147 -21.52 13.51 -23.14
CA VAL A 147 -22.42 14.67 -22.97
C VAL A 147 -22.64 15.40 -24.28
N TRP A 148 -23.92 15.62 -24.61
CA TRP A 148 -24.35 16.36 -25.80
C TRP A 148 -25.25 17.53 -25.41
N ILE A 149 -24.87 18.72 -25.86
CA ILE A 149 -25.77 19.87 -25.88
C ILE A 149 -26.60 19.78 -27.15
N THR A 150 -27.88 19.43 -27.00
CA THR A 150 -28.79 19.18 -28.13
C THR A 150 -29.51 20.45 -28.60
N LYS A 151 -29.67 21.43 -27.71
CA LYS A 151 -30.32 22.70 -27.99
C LYS A 151 -29.82 23.79 -27.03
N LEU A 152 -29.64 25.00 -27.53
CA LEU A 152 -29.36 26.19 -26.73
C LEU A 152 -30.65 27.02 -26.60
N ALA A 153 -30.83 27.68 -25.45
CA ALA A 153 -31.87 28.69 -25.30
C ALA A 153 -31.58 29.86 -26.26
N ALA A 154 -32.60 30.40 -26.91
CA ALA A 154 -32.42 31.52 -27.83
C ALA A 154 -32.11 32.79 -27.03
N GLY A 155 -30.85 33.22 -27.03
CA GLY A 155 -30.43 34.52 -26.48
C GLY A 155 -30.48 35.61 -27.56
N ASP A 156 -30.84 36.84 -27.17
CA ASP A 156 -30.99 38.02 -28.04
C ASP A 156 -29.66 38.59 -28.59
N GLY A 157 -28.56 37.84 -28.53
CA GLY A 157 -27.28 38.23 -29.11
C GLY A 157 -26.39 37.00 -29.30
N GLY A 158 -25.68 36.91 -30.41
CA GLY A 158 -24.85 35.75 -30.81
C GLY A 158 -23.63 35.43 -29.92
N GLY A 159 -23.65 35.79 -28.63
CA GLY A 159 -22.72 35.30 -27.62
C GLY A 159 -23.21 33.96 -27.08
N GLY A 160 -22.39 32.91 -27.21
CA GLY A 160 -22.73 31.59 -26.67
C GLY A 160 -22.89 31.57 -25.14
N ILE A 161 -23.27 30.41 -24.60
CA ILE A 161 -23.47 30.19 -23.17
C ILE A 161 -22.15 29.82 -22.51
N ASP A 162 -21.69 30.58 -21.51
CA ASP A 162 -20.56 30.17 -20.64
C ASP A 162 -21.04 29.06 -19.69
N LEU A 163 -20.72 27.82 -20.05
CA LEU A 163 -21.15 26.62 -19.38
C LEU A 163 -20.00 26.03 -18.57
N SER A 164 -20.28 25.66 -17.32
CA SER A 164 -19.43 24.78 -16.52
C SER A 164 -20.17 23.51 -16.15
N MET A 165 -19.44 22.40 -16.13
CA MET A 165 -19.93 21.09 -15.73
C MET A 165 -18.99 20.49 -14.68
N THR A 166 -19.57 20.07 -13.57
CA THR A 166 -18.87 19.37 -12.50
C THR A 166 -19.53 18.03 -12.20
N GLY A 167 -18.74 17.06 -11.74
CA GLY A 167 -19.23 15.80 -11.22
C GLY A 167 -19.08 15.73 -9.70
N CYS A 168 -19.91 14.97 -9.00
CA CYS A 168 -19.64 14.56 -7.63
C CYS A 168 -20.08 13.12 -7.40
N VAL A 169 -19.45 12.44 -6.44
CA VAL A 169 -19.80 11.05 -6.09
C VAL A 169 -20.51 11.08 -4.75
N SER A 170 -21.59 10.30 -4.57
CA SER A 170 -22.50 10.40 -3.41
C SER A 170 -21.84 10.29 -2.03
N ASN A 171 -20.68 9.65 -1.94
CA ASN A 171 -19.91 9.51 -0.71
C ASN A 171 -18.92 10.66 -0.43
N LEU A 172 -18.79 11.62 -1.36
CA LEU A 172 -17.91 12.79 -1.30
C LEU A 172 -18.60 14.00 -1.98
N PRO A 173 -19.73 14.50 -1.43
CA PRO A 173 -20.53 15.54 -2.08
C PRO A 173 -19.85 16.91 -2.12
N GLU A 174 -18.89 17.17 -1.22
CA GLU A 174 -18.15 18.44 -1.14
C GLU A 174 -16.99 18.53 -2.16
N ASP A 175 -16.56 17.39 -2.72
CA ASP A 175 -15.45 17.33 -3.67
C ASP A 175 -15.97 17.24 -5.11
N GLU A 176 -15.90 18.37 -5.81
CA GLU A 176 -16.30 18.48 -7.21
C GLU A 176 -15.20 18.02 -8.16
N ILE A 177 -15.56 17.13 -9.09
CA ILE A 177 -14.77 16.76 -10.25
C ILE A 177 -14.93 17.86 -11.31
N LYS A 178 -13.86 18.58 -11.64
CA LYS A 178 -13.89 19.69 -12.59
C LYS A 178 -13.78 19.17 -14.03
N LEU A 179 -14.92 18.93 -14.69
CA LEU A 179 -14.98 18.24 -15.98
C LEU A 179 -14.90 19.19 -17.18
N PHE A 180 -15.71 20.26 -17.21
CA PHE A 180 -15.73 21.17 -18.35
C PHE A 180 -15.99 22.62 -17.94
N ARG A 181 -15.34 23.55 -18.65
CA ARG A 181 -15.69 24.97 -18.67
C ARG A 181 -15.42 25.57 -20.05
N GLY A 182 -16.38 26.31 -20.59
CA GLY A 182 -16.20 27.02 -21.85
C GLY A 182 -17.49 27.58 -22.45
N VAL A 183 -17.33 28.44 -23.45
CA VAL A 183 -18.44 29.09 -24.16
C VAL A 183 -18.97 28.17 -25.26
N VAL A 184 -20.23 27.73 -25.13
CA VAL A 184 -20.94 26.90 -26.11
C VAL A 184 -21.80 27.78 -27.01
N ARG A 185 -21.48 27.84 -28.30
CA ARG A 185 -22.17 28.72 -29.27
C ARG A 185 -23.24 28.02 -30.11
N GLU A 186 -23.11 26.71 -30.28
CA GLU A 186 -24.05 25.89 -31.03
C GLU A 186 -24.17 24.49 -30.40
N PRO A 187 -25.28 23.76 -30.66
CA PRO A 187 -25.42 22.36 -30.23
C PRO A 187 -24.20 21.52 -30.64
N CYS A 188 -23.58 20.85 -29.68
CA CYS A 188 -22.35 20.11 -29.90
C CYS A 188 -22.21 18.95 -28.90
N ALA A 189 -21.32 18.02 -29.22
CA ALA A 189 -20.80 17.08 -28.22
C ALA A 189 -19.77 17.84 -27.36
N LEU A 190 -19.96 17.89 -26.04
CA LEU A 190 -18.96 18.48 -25.14
C LEU A 190 -17.73 17.59 -25.02
N GLY A 191 -17.94 16.26 -25.07
CA GLY A 191 -16.88 15.28 -24.99
C GLY A 191 -17.29 14.02 -24.26
N ARG A 192 -16.31 13.12 -24.15
CA ARG A 192 -16.36 11.90 -23.35
C ARG A 192 -15.48 12.09 -22.13
N PHE A 193 -16.06 11.88 -20.95
CA PHE A 193 -15.37 11.97 -19.68
C PHE A 193 -15.29 10.60 -19.03
N VAL A 194 -14.15 10.27 -18.42
CA VAL A 194 -13.98 9.04 -17.66
C VAL A 194 -13.80 9.38 -16.19
N VAL A 195 -14.68 8.82 -15.36
CA VAL A 195 -14.74 9.05 -13.92
C VAL A 195 -14.80 7.70 -13.20
N ALA A 196 -14.04 7.54 -12.14
CA ALA A 196 -14.17 6.42 -11.22
C ALA A 196 -15.38 6.66 -10.30
N ALA A 197 -16.25 5.67 -10.17
CA ALA A 197 -17.34 5.68 -9.19
C ALA A 197 -17.30 4.39 -8.37
N ARG A 198 -17.66 4.44 -7.09
CA ARG A 198 -17.71 3.23 -6.26
C ARG A 198 -18.90 2.36 -6.67
N LEU A 199 -18.79 1.04 -6.52
CA LEU A 199 -19.94 0.16 -6.63
C LEU A 199 -21.03 0.61 -5.63
N ASP A 200 -22.29 0.49 -6.08
CA ASP A 200 -23.47 0.93 -5.32
C ASP A 200 -23.50 2.41 -4.91
N SER A 201 -22.68 3.28 -5.55
CA SER A 201 -22.72 4.74 -5.35
C SER A 201 -23.45 5.45 -6.48
N TYR A 202 -23.72 6.75 -6.31
CA TYR A 202 -24.21 7.61 -7.40
C TYR A 202 -23.09 8.53 -7.90
N LEU A 203 -23.04 8.70 -9.21
CA LEU A 203 -22.37 9.81 -9.88
C LEU A 203 -23.41 10.88 -10.19
N PHE A 204 -23.22 12.08 -9.69
CA PHE A 204 -24.04 13.23 -10.01
C PHE A 204 -23.28 14.14 -10.97
N LEU A 205 -23.95 14.67 -11.98
CA LEU A 205 -23.44 15.73 -12.86
C LEU A 205 -24.24 17.00 -12.63
N GLN A 206 -23.54 18.09 -12.37
CA GLN A 206 -24.10 19.42 -12.16
C GLN A 206 -23.66 20.35 -13.29
N PHE A 207 -24.61 21.07 -13.86
CA PHE A 207 -24.37 22.09 -14.88
C PHE A 207 -24.62 23.47 -14.28
N ARG A 208 -23.75 24.44 -14.57
CA ARG A 208 -23.92 25.84 -14.17
C ARG A 208 -23.64 26.76 -15.35
N VAL A 209 -24.54 27.72 -15.56
CA VAL A 209 -24.39 28.78 -16.57
C VAL A 209 -24.03 30.07 -15.85
N ALA A 210 -22.98 30.75 -16.32
CA ALA A 210 -22.63 32.07 -15.80
C ALA A 210 -23.49 33.13 -16.49
N GLU A 211 -24.63 33.53 -15.89
CA GLU A 211 -25.36 34.73 -16.35
C GLU A 211 -25.70 35.68 -15.22
N GLY A 212 -25.47 36.98 -15.49
CA GLY A 212 -25.85 38.08 -14.63
C GLY A 212 -27.36 38.13 -14.44
N VAL A 213 -27.78 38.12 -13.17
CA VAL A 213 -29.14 38.49 -12.73
C VAL A 213 -30.25 37.56 -13.22
N VAL A 214 -30.14 36.24 -12.99
CA VAL A 214 -31.31 35.44 -12.59
C VAL A 214 -30.88 34.43 -11.52
N SER A 215 -31.18 34.75 -10.27
CA SER A 215 -31.24 33.78 -9.18
C SER A 215 -32.47 32.91 -9.43
N SER A 216 -32.25 31.70 -9.95
CA SER A 216 -33.12 30.57 -9.65
C SER A 216 -32.24 29.46 -9.13
N ASP A 217 -32.30 29.24 -7.81
CA ASP A 217 -31.60 28.17 -7.08
C ASP A 217 -32.14 26.75 -7.41
N GLU A 218 -32.63 26.52 -8.62
CA GLU A 218 -33.00 25.19 -9.10
C GLU A 218 -31.82 24.59 -9.87
N PHE A 219 -30.92 23.94 -9.13
CA PHE A 219 -29.85 23.15 -9.73
C PHE A 219 -30.43 21.84 -10.28
N GLU A 220 -30.48 21.69 -11.60
CA GLU A 220 -30.77 20.40 -12.21
C GLU A 220 -29.51 19.51 -12.16
N TRP A 221 -29.64 18.34 -11.54
CA TRP A 221 -28.59 17.33 -11.45
C TRP A 221 -29.00 16.06 -12.19
N PHE A 222 -28.07 15.47 -12.93
CA PHE A 222 -28.23 14.12 -13.47
C PHE A 222 -27.62 13.13 -12.49
N ALA A 223 -28.36 12.11 -12.06
CA ALA A 223 -27.88 11.07 -11.16
C ALA A 223 -27.80 9.72 -11.86
N PHE A 224 -26.63 9.09 -11.79
CA PHE A 224 -26.35 7.78 -12.37
C PHE A 224 -25.91 6.82 -11.27
N ARG A 225 -26.62 5.70 -11.08
CA ARG A 225 -26.26 4.69 -10.07
C ARG A 225 -25.26 3.69 -10.66
N ALA A 226 -24.13 3.51 -9.98
CA ALA A 226 -23.18 2.44 -10.27
C ALA A 226 -23.82 1.07 -9.93
N PRO A 227 -23.47 0.00 -10.66
CA PRO A 227 -24.02 -1.32 -10.37
C PRO A 227 -23.65 -1.77 -8.94
N PRO A 228 -24.50 -2.57 -8.29
CA PRO A 228 -24.14 -3.16 -7.00
C PRO A 228 -23.04 -4.22 -7.17
N ALA A 229 -22.23 -4.42 -6.14
CA ALA A 229 -21.34 -5.58 -6.08
C ALA A 229 -22.18 -6.86 -6.22
N SER A 230 -21.82 -7.74 -7.17
CA SER A 230 -22.50 -9.02 -7.28
C SER A 230 -22.23 -9.81 -6.01
N ARG A 231 -23.23 -9.93 -5.13
CA ARG A 231 -23.18 -10.85 -3.99
C ARG A 231 -22.90 -12.25 -4.55
N PRO A 232 -21.92 -13.03 -4.03
CA PRO A 232 -21.97 -14.47 -4.24
C PRO A 232 -23.36 -14.94 -3.74
N PRO A 233 -24.06 -15.81 -4.49
CA PRO A 233 -25.38 -16.26 -4.07
C PRO A 233 -25.27 -16.85 -2.67
N PRO A 234 -26.21 -16.55 -1.75
CA PRO A 234 -26.20 -17.23 -0.46
C PRO A 234 -26.30 -18.74 -0.71
N PRO A 235 -25.60 -19.58 0.06
CA PRO A 235 -25.84 -21.02 0.02
C PRO A 235 -27.32 -21.23 0.34
N TYR A 236 -28.03 -21.84 -0.61
CA TYR A 236 -29.43 -22.21 -0.45
C TYR A 236 -29.58 -23.00 0.86
N THR A 237 -30.14 -22.36 1.89
CA THR A 237 -30.66 -23.10 3.04
C THR A 237 -31.99 -23.69 2.63
N SER A 238 -31.98 -24.99 2.39
CA SER A 238 -33.18 -25.78 2.22
C SER A 238 -33.96 -25.81 3.53
N ASN A 239 -34.93 -24.92 3.69
CA ASN A 239 -36.01 -25.13 4.64
C ASN A 239 -37.33 -24.88 3.92
N SER A 240 -37.95 -26.00 3.53
CA SER A 240 -39.33 -26.01 3.06
C SER A 240 -40.26 -26.18 4.27
N PRO A 241 -41.26 -25.30 4.44
CA PRO A 241 -42.48 -25.68 5.12
C PRO A 241 -43.49 -26.20 4.11
N SER A 242 -44.26 -27.17 4.60
CA SER A 242 -45.31 -27.92 3.96
C SER A 242 -46.27 -27.15 3.06
N ARG A 243 -46.65 -27.83 1.97
CA ARG A 243 -47.87 -27.63 1.18
C ARG A 243 -49.09 -27.40 2.09
N ASP A 244 -49.88 -26.35 1.85
CA ASP A 244 -51.25 -26.51 1.36
C ASP A 244 -51.90 -25.17 0.95
N GLY A 245 -52.73 -25.20 -0.10
CA GLY A 245 -53.59 -24.10 -0.56
C GLY A 245 -52.87 -23.00 -1.35
N ASP A 246 -53.24 -22.60 -2.56
CA ASP A 246 -54.46 -22.88 -3.29
C ASP A 246 -54.22 -22.63 -4.78
N ARG A 247 -54.90 -23.44 -5.57
CA ARG A 247 -54.97 -23.34 -7.02
C ARG A 247 -55.61 -22.01 -7.39
N ARG A 248 -55.01 -21.28 -8.34
CA ARG A 248 -55.65 -20.83 -9.60
C ARG A 248 -54.94 -19.60 -10.17
N ARG A 249 -54.07 -19.81 -11.14
CA ARG A 249 -54.06 -19.14 -12.46
C ARG A 249 -52.82 -19.59 -13.23
N ARG A 250 -52.90 -20.78 -13.85
CA ARG A 250 -52.04 -21.17 -14.97
C ARG A 250 -52.90 -21.49 -16.19
N ARG A 251 -52.81 -20.63 -17.18
CA ARG A 251 -52.87 -20.91 -18.62
C ARG A 251 -51.80 -19.99 -19.22
N ARG A 252 -50.98 -20.32 -20.21
CA ARG A 252 -50.69 -21.50 -21.03
C ARG A 252 -49.42 -21.07 -21.78
N ILE A 253 -48.26 -21.73 -21.68
CA ILE A 253 -47.23 -21.68 -22.73
C ILE A 253 -46.56 -23.06 -22.81
N THR A 254 -46.35 -23.50 -24.05
CA THR A 254 -46.15 -24.86 -24.56
C THR A 254 -44.76 -25.45 -24.32
N ALA A 255 -44.69 -26.79 -24.32
CA ALA A 255 -43.55 -27.66 -24.01
C ALA A 255 -42.28 -27.48 -24.86
N ALA A 256 -42.27 -26.60 -25.87
CA ALA A 256 -41.09 -26.33 -26.70
C ALA A 256 -40.08 -25.36 -26.04
N GLN A 257 -40.46 -24.66 -24.96
CA GLN A 257 -39.57 -23.70 -24.27
C GLN A 257 -38.90 -24.27 -23.01
N GLN A 258 -39.09 -25.57 -22.73
CA GLN A 258 -38.57 -26.19 -21.51
C GLN A 258 -37.22 -26.88 -21.76
N GLU A 259 -37.03 -27.48 -22.93
CA GLU A 259 -35.74 -28.05 -23.35
C GLU A 259 -34.70 -26.94 -23.64
N ASP A 260 -35.08 -25.85 -24.31
CA ASP A 260 -34.18 -24.70 -24.58
C ASP A 260 -33.73 -24.01 -23.29
N LYS A 261 -34.56 -24.03 -22.24
CA LYS A 261 -34.25 -23.39 -20.97
C LYS A 261 -33.30 -24.24 -20.13
N GLU A 262 -33.47 -25.57 -20.15
CA GLU A 262 -32.56 -26.50 -19.49
C GLU A 262 -31.19 -26.54 -20.19
N ASP A 263 -31.15 -26.48 -21.52
CA ASP A 263 -29.90 -26.43 -22.28
C ASP A 263 -29.17 -25.08 -22.12
N PHE A 264 -29.91 -23.96 -22.05
CA PHE A 264 -29.34 -22.64 -21.74
C PHE A 264 -28.80 -22.54 -20.30
N LEU A 265 -29.51 -23.10 -19.31
CA LEU A 265 -29.01 -23.13 -17.92
C LEU A 265 -27.79 -24.03 -17.77
N LYS A 266 -27.74 -25.16 -18.48
CA LYS A 266 -26.57 -26.05 -18.46
C LYS A 266 -25.36 -25.37 -19.09
N LYS A 267 -25.52 -24.76 -20.27
CA LYS A 267 -24.46 -23.95 -20.93
C LYS A 267 -23.98 -22.77 -20.08
N LYS A 268 -24.89 -22.11 -19.34
CA LYS A 268 -24.53 -21.02 -18.43
C LYS A 268 -23.72 -21.53 -17.22
N LYS A 269 -24.11 -22.66 -16.64
CA LYS A 269 -23.39 -23.28 -15.51
C LYS A 269 -22.01 -23.78 -15.93
N ASP A 270 -21.94 -24.44 -17.09
CA ASP A 270 -20.67 -24.92 -17.65
C ASP A 270 -19.75 -23.73 -18.01
N LYS A 271 -20.31 -22.60 -18.46
CA LYS A 271 -19.56 -21.35 -18.72
C LYS A 271 -19.08 -20.67 -17.44
N GLU A 272 -19.89 -20.60 -16.38
CA GLU A 272 -19.50 -20.04 -15.08
C GLU A 272 -18.44 -20.90 -14.37
N GLU A 273 -18.55 -22.24 -14.42
CA GLU A 273 -17.53 -23.17 -13.91
C GLU A 273 -16.24 -23.05 -14.72
N MET A 274 -16.32 -22.95 -16.05
CA MET A 274 -15.17 -22.73 -16.92
C MET A 274 -14.50 -21.37 -16.71
N GLU A 275 -15.26 -20.28 -16.53
CA GLU A 275 -14.71 -18.94 -16.23
C GLU A 275 -14.05 -18.89 -14.84
N THR A 276 -14.64 -19.56 -13.85
CA THR A 276 -14.07 -19.66 -12.49
C THR A 276 -12.82 -20.52 -12.48
N GLN A 277 -12.82 -21.61 -13.24
CA GLN A 277 -11.66 -22.48 -13.41
C GLN A 277 -10.57 -21.79 -14.24
N GLN A 278 -10.91 -21.03 -15.28
CA GLN A 278 -9.97 -20.18 -16.03
C GLN A 278 -9.43 -19.02 -15.20
N LEU A 279 -10.19 -18.45 -14.25
CA LEU A 279 -9.70 -17.45 -13.30
C LEU A 279 -8.74 -18.07 -12.28
N ARG A 280 -9.03 -19.27 -11.79
CA ARG A 280 -8.13 -20.02 -10.91
C ARG A 280 -6.87 -20.45 -11.65
N GLU A 281 -7.01 -20.99 -12.85
CA GLU A 281 -5.90 -21.38 -13.72
C GLU A 281 -5.13 -20.15 -14.21
N ARG A 282 -5.75 -18.99 -14.44
CA ARG A 282 -5.02 -17.75 -14.75
C ARG A 282 -4.25 -17.24 -13.54
N ASN A 283 -4.81 -17.28 -12.33
CA ASN A 283 -4.06 -16.95 -11.12
C ASN A 283 -2.90 -17.94 -10.90
N TYR A 284 -3.13 -19.24 -11.11
CA TYR A 284 -2.10 -20.29 -10.96
C TYR A 284 -1.08 -20.32 -12.13
N SER A 285 -1.47 -19.91 -13.34
CA SER A 285 -0.66 -19.91 -14.56
C SER A 285 0.13 -18.62 -14.73
N THR A 286 -0.41 -17.47 -14.31
CA THR A 286 0.38 -16.26 -14.09
C THR A 286 1.38 -16.47 -12.93
N GLU A 287 1.04 -17.33 -11.97
CA GLU A 287 1.98 -17.85 -10.97
C GLU A 287 2.96 -18.92 -11.51
N ALA A 288 2.75 -19.53 -12.68
CA ALA A 288 3.62 -20.61 -13.18
C ALA A 288 4.53 -20.23 -14.36
N GLU A 289 4.29 -19.13 -15.07
CA GLU A 289 4.99 -18.83 -16.35
C GLU A 289 5.89 -17.59 -16.33
N ILE A 290 6.48 -17.25 -15.19
CA ILE A 290 7.60 -16.30 -15.16
C ILE A 290 8.71 -16.94 -14.34
N ASP A 291 9.52 -17.74 -15.01
CA ASP A 291 10.83 -18.21 -14.55
C ASP A 291 11.81 -17.03 -14.71
N ASP A 292 11.57 -15.95 -13.95
CA ASP A 292 12.57 -14.92 -13.78
C ASP A 292 13.60 -15.52 -12.84
N GLU A 293 14.80 -15.80 -13.34
CA GLU A 293 15.98 -16.00 -12.50
C GLU A 293 16.10 -14.76 -11.61
N GLU A 294 15.60 -14.83 -10.36
CA GLU A 294 15.67 -13.75 -9.39
C GLU A 294 17.16 -13.42 -9.17
N GLU A 295 17.65 -12.35 -9.81
CA GLU A 295 18.94 -11.77 -9.45
C GLU A 295 18.88 -11.39 -7.96
N GLU A 296 19.68 -12.05 -7.12
CA GLU A 296 19.92 -11.69 -5.72
C GLU A 296 20.63 -10.32 -5.63
N GLY A 297 19.94 -9.26 -6.04
CA GLY A 297 20.39 -7.88 -5.96
C GLY A 297 20.09 -7.29 -4.58
N VAL A 298 21.04 -6.51 -4.07
CA VAL A 298 20.79 -5.60 -2.94
C VAL A 298 20.36 -4.25 -3.51
N PHE A 299 19.14 -3.81 -3.18
CA PHE A 299 18.58 -2.54 -3.66
C PHE A 299 18.86 -1.42 -2.67
N PRO A 300 19.04 -0.16 -3.10
CA PRO A 300 19.05 0.96 -2.16
C PRO A 300 17.66 1.14 -1.53
N ALA A 301 17.60 1.46 -0.24
CA ALA A 301 16.35 1.78 0.44
C ALA A 301 15.82 3.17 0.04
N GLU A 302 14.49 3.34 -0.02
CA GLU A 302 13.83 4.62 -0.31
C GLU A 302 13.75 5.48 0.96
N VAL A 303 14.87 6.13 1.30
CA VAL A 303 15.04 6.99 2.48
C VAL A 303 14.30 8.32 2.28
N LEU A 304 13.56 8.76 3.30
CA LEU A 304 12.97 10.09 3.37
C LEU A 304 14.02 11.10 3.84
N GLU A 305 14.63 11.81 2.89
CA GLU A 305 15.68 12.78 3.19
C GLU A 305 15.21 13.89 4.14
N GLY A 306 16.08 14.34 5.04
CA GLY A 306 15.76 15.40 6.00
C GLY A 306 14.74 15.00 7.07
N MET A 307 14.52 13.70 7.30
CA MET A 307 13.76 13.16 8.43
C MET A 307 14.67 12.38 9.36
N LYS A 308 15.34 13.07 10.29
CA LYS A 308 16.28 12.47 11.26
C LYS A 308 15.88 12.75 12.70
N HIS A 309 16.18 11.82 13.59
CA HIS A 309 16.01 11.98 15.04
C HIS A 309 17.08 12.91 15.62
N GLY A 310 18.33 12.78 15.21
CA GLY A 310 19.48 13.46 15.81
C GLY A 310 19.43 14.99 15.74
N ASP A 311 18.80 15.55 14.69
CA ASP A 311 18.60 16.99 14.52
C ASP A 311 17.14 17.44 14.78
N GLY A 312 16.26 16.52 15.17
CA GLY A 312 14.84 16.74 15.41
C GLY A 312 14.02 17.08 14.17
N SER A 313 14.58 16.97 12.95
CA SER A 313 13.88 17.28 11.70
C SER A 313 12.67 16.37 11.47
N ILE A 314 12.75 15.11 11.90
CA ILE A 314 11.65 14.13 11.86
C ILE A 314 10.42 14.54 12.67
N TYR A 315 10.50 15.55 13.54
CA TYR A 315 9.38 16.01 14.36
C TYR A 315 8.80 17.36 13.89
N ARG A 316 9.35 17.95 12.83
CA ARG A 316 8.85 19.22 12.29
C ARG A 316 7.53 18.99 11.55
N PRO A 317 6.42 19.64 11.97
CA PRO A 317 5.14 19.51 11.28
C PRO A 317 5.24 19.91 9.80
N ASP A 318 4.41 19.31 8.96
CA ASP A 318 4.16 19.71 7.57
C ASP A 318 5.33 19.60 6.57
N ALA A 319 6.47 19.02 6.95
CA ALA A 319 7.57 18.72 6.03
C ALA A 319 7.21 17.62 5.02
N TYR A 320 6.43 16.62 5.47
CA TYR A 320 5.98 15.48 4.65
C TYR A 320 4.54 15.11 4.99
N GLN A 321 3.74 14.75 3.97
CA GLN A 321 2.33 14.32 4.15
C GLN A 321 2.20 13.11 5.10
N MET A 322 3.26 12.32 5.26
CA MET A 322 3.30 11.13 6.10
C MET A 322 3.24 11.45 7.60
N HIS A 323 3.60 12.67 8.02
CA HIS A 323 3.65 13.05 9.44
C HIS A 323 2.33 12.83 10.17
N SER A 324 1.24 13.35 9.59
CA SER A 324 -0.10 13.28 10.20
C SER A 324 -0.70 11.88 10.08
N LEU A 325 -0.47 11.21 8.95
CA LEU A 325 -0.99 9.87 8.67
C LEU A 325 -0.40 8.81 9.60
N TYR A 326 0.92 8.83 9.81
CA TYR A 326 1.64 7.86 10.64
C TYR A 326 1.94 8.37 12.05
N ARG A 327 1.34 9.50 12.46
CA ARG A 327 1.53 10.11 13.78
C ARG A 327 3.00 10.13 14.21
N ILE A 328 3.89 10.55 13.32
CA ILE A 328 5.36 10.42 13.51
C ILE A 328 5.84 11.14 14.79
N ALA A 329 5.20 12.25 15.15
CA ALA A 329 5.49 12.98 16.38
C ALA A 329 5.20 12.17 17.67
N ASP A 330 4.32 11.18 17.59
CA ASP A 330 4.06 10.27 18.70
C ASP A 330 4.99 9.06 18.63
N THR A 331 5.84 8.95 19.63
CA THR A 331 6.93 7.98 19.74
C THR A 331 6.54 6.75 20.56
N THR A 332 5.27 6.66 20.99
CA THR A 332 4.75 5.52 21.75
C THR A 332 4.72 4.23 20.91
N GLU A 333 4.72 3.10 21.62
CA GLU A 333 4.50 1.78 21.01
C GLU A 333 3.02 1.57 20.72
N GLY A 334 2.72 0.82 19.65
CA GLY A 334 1.38 0.39 19.29
C GLY A 334 0.61 -0.32 20.40
N CYS A 335 -0.68 -0.01 20.47
CA CYS A 335 -1.61 -0.59 21.43
C CYS A 335 -2.24 -1.90 20.95
N LEU A 336 -2.13 -2.21 19.65
CA LEU A 336 -2.64 -3.46 19.11
C LEU A 336 -1.75 -4.63 19.51
N GLU A 337 -2.34 -5.56 20.25
CA GLU A 337 -1.73 -6.86 20.56
C GLU A 337 -1.85 -7.83 19.38
N PRO A 338 -1.00 -8.86 19.30
CA PRO A 338 -1.21 -9.99 18.40
C PRO A 338 -2.40 -10.84 18.85
N MET A 339 -2.77 -11.84 18.06
CA MET A 339 -3.81 -12.84 18.37
C MET A 339 -5.24 -12.27 18.53
N ARG A 340 -5.48 -11.01 18.15
CA ARG A 340 -6.74 -10.29 18.38
C ARG A 340 -7.99 -10.99 17.84
N LEU A 341 -7.85 -11.64 16.69
CA LEU A 341 -8.94 -12.30 15.95
C LEU A 341 -8.70 -13.81 15.85
N THR A 342 -8.14 -14.41 16.91
CA THR A 342 -7.91 -15.87 17.00
C THR A 342 -9.20 -16.66 17.18
N HIS A 343 -10.20 -16.07 17.81
CA HIS A 343 -11.45 -16.77 18.09
C HIS A 343 -12.37 -16.72 16.88
N PRO A 344 -12.93 -17.87 16.45
CA PRO A 344 -13.92 -17.89 15.39
C PRO A 344 -15.10 -16.99 15.72
N ASN A 345 -15.59 -16.27 14.70
CA ASN A 345 -16.79 -15.44 14.82
C ASN A 345 -18.01 -16.13 14.16
N PRO A 346 -19.23 -15.63 14.39
CA PRO A 346 -20.45 -16.18 13.78
C PRO A 346 -20.50 -16.13 12.24
N ASP A 347 -19.69 -15.26 11.62
CA ASP A 347 -19.62 -15.10 10.17
C ASP A 347 -18.73 -16.15 9.50
N CYS A 348 -18.06 -17.02 10.28
CA CYS A 348 -17.27 -18.11 9.73
C CYS A 348 -18.11 -19.06 8.86
N TYR A 349 -17.65 -19.31 7.64
CA TYR A 349 -18.31 -20.20 6.69
C TYR A 349 -17.31 -21.10 5.96
N PRO A 350 -17.57 -22.41 5.73
CA PRO A 350 -18.75 -23.16 6.19
C PRO A 350 -18.73 -23.47 7.69
N CYS A 351 -17.56 -23.48 8.32
CA CYS A 351 -17.40 -23.62 9.77
C CYS A 351 -16.08 -22.97 10.22
N ALA A 352 -15.88 -22.84 11.53
CA ALA A 352 -14.70 -22.24 12.13
C ALA A 352 -13.37 -22.90 11.68
N ALA A 353 -13.32 -24.24 11.65
CA ALA A 353 -12.10 -25.00 11.39
C ALA A 353 -11.60 -24.93 9.94
N THR A 354 -12.51 -24.69 8.98
CA THR A 354 -12.18 -24.60 7.55
C THR A 354 -12.74 -23.33 6.94
N CYS A 355 -12.69 -22.23 7.70
CA CYS A 355 -13.30 -20.97 7.32
C CYS A 355 -12.70 -20.42 6.01
N ARG A 356 -13.58 -20.05 5.08
CA ARG A 356 -13.27 -19.42 3.79
C ARG A 356 -13.76 -17.98 3.70
N GLN A 357 -14.50 -17.51 4.71
CA GLN A 357 -15.00 -16.14 4.77
C GLN A 357 -13.89 -15.14 5.09
N HIS A 358 -12.90 -15.54 5.91
CA HIS A 358 -11.79 -14.69 6.31
C HIS A 358 -10.55 -15.05 5.49
N GLY A 359 -10.24 -14.22 4.50
CA GLY A 359 -9.20 -14.48 3.48
C GLY A 359 -7.79 -14.02 3.84
N GLY A 360 -7.54 -13.56 5.07
CA GLY A 360 -6.29 -12.86 5.42
C GLY A 360 -6.19 -11.47 4.78
N CYS A 361 -5.02 -10.85 4.91
CA CYS A 361 -4.71 -9.55 4.32
C CYS A 361 -3.26 -9.49 3.82
N ASN A 362 -2.88 -8.45 3.09
CA ASN A 362 -1.48 -8.27 2.74
C ASN A 362 -0.68 -7.87 3.98
N MET A 363 0.41 -8.58 4.24
CA MET A 363 1.27 -8.35 5.39
C MET A 363 2.73 -8.22 4.97
N LEU A 364 3.45 -7.33 5.63
CA LEU A 364 4.90 -7.20 5.48
C LEU A 364 5.59 -8.17 6.43
N GLN A 365 6.53 -8.95 5.91
CA GLN A 365 7.40 -9.79 6.72
C GLN A 365 8.85 -9.33 6.57
N ILE A 366 9.50 -8.99 7.69
CA ILE A 366 10.96 -8.84 7.74
C ILE A 366 11.57 -10.22 7.94
N TYR A 367 12.48 -10.60 7.04
CA TYR A 367 13.18 -11.89 7.08
C TYR A 367 14.47 -11.80 7.90
N SER A 368 15.25 -10.76 7.66
CA SER A 368 16.56 -10.60 8.31
C SER A 368 16.99 -9.15 8.36
N LEU A 369 17.82 -8.84 9.35
CA LEU A 369 18.60 -7.63 9.46
C LEU A 369 20.08 -8.04 9.49
N LYS A 370 20.94 -7.35 8.74
CA LYS A 370 22.36 -7.67 8.66
C LYS A 370 23.19 -6.39 8.63
N LEU A 371 24.20 -6.33 9.49
CA LEU A 371 25.20 -5.28 9.42
C LEU A 371 26.16 -5.57 8.25
N VAL A 372 26.42 -4.56 7.44
CA VAL A 372 27.36 -4.61 6.32
C VAL A 372 28.47 -3.60 6.56
N GLY A 373 29.70 -3.96 6.23
CA GLY A 373 30.87 -3.10 6.36
C GLY A 373 32.08 -3.88 6.85
N THR A 374 33.27 -3.35 6.59
CA THR A 374 34.52 -3.91 7.12
C THR A 374 34.74 -3.35 8.52
N PRO A 375 34.91 -4.20 9.55
CA PRO A 375 35.28 -3.73 10.88
C PRO A 375 36.57 -2.89 10.81
N SER A 376 36.44 -1.57 10.92
CA SER A 376 37.60 -0.69 10.96
C SER A 376 38.34 -0.89 12.30
N ALA A 377 39.63 -0.59 12.32
CA ALA A 377 40.52 -0.68 13.50
C ALA A 377 40.05 0.16 14.72
N THR A 378 38.95 0.91 14.59
CA THR A 378 38.28 1.68 15.65
C THR A 378 37.45 0.83 16.61
N THR A 379 37.08 -0.41 16.26
CA THR A 379 36.44 -1.39 17.15
C THR A 379 37.52 -2.25 17.82
N GLY A 380 38.35 -1.64 18.66
CA GLY A 380 39.52 -2.26 19.31
C GLY A 380 39.24 -3.44 20.25
N GLY A 381 38.00 -3.94 20.31
CA GLY A 381 37.62 -5.16 21.01
C GLY A 381 36.87 -6.06 20.03
N GLY A 382 37.08 -7.38 20.11
CA GLY A 382 36.54 -8.40 19.19
C GLY A 382 35.01 -8.53 19.09
N SER A 383 34.25 -7.48 19.40
CA SER A 383 32.80 -7.43 19.23
C SER A 383 32.29 -6.04 18.84
N ILE A 384 31.14 -5.99 18.18
CA ILE A 384 30.37 -4.78 17.89
C ILE A 384 29.18 -4.74 18.84
N GLN A 385 28.98 -3.62 19.54
CA GLN A 385 27.84 -3.41 20.44
C GLN A 385 26.87 -2.42 19.82
N LEU A 386 25.67 -2.88 19.49
CA LEU A 386 24.59 -2.14 18.84
C LEU A 386 23.48 -1.80 19.82
N TYR A 387 22.99 -0.57 19.81
CA TYR A 387 21.78 -0.18 20.53
C TYR A 387 20.93 0.79 19.70
N GLY A 388 19.74 1.12 20.21
CA GLY A 388 18.75 1.93 19.53
C GLY A 388 17.58 1.08 19.06
N PHE A 389 16.87 1.53 18.02
CA PHE A 389 15.67 0.85 17.55
C PHE A 389 15.51 0.89 16.04
N MET A 390 14.73 -0.08 15.55
CA MET A 390 14.11 -0.10 14.24
C MET A 390 12.65 -0.52 14.44
N ALA A 391 11.71 0.34 14.07
CA ALA A 391 10.28 0.15 14.27
C ALA A 391 9.51 0.36 12.97
N ILE A 392 8.47 -0.44 12.79
CA ILE A 392 7.59 -0.36 11.65
C ILE A 392 6.31 0.39 12.05
N ARG A 393 5.84 1.28 11.19
CA ARG A 393 4.54 1.95 11.33
C ARG A 393 3.66 1.62 10.12
N ASP A 394 2.51 1.02 10.39
CA ASP A 394 1.47 0.78 9.40
C ASP A 394 0.18 1.52 9.76
N LEU A 395 -0.74 1.65 8.83
CA LEU A 395 -1.98 2.40 9.06
C LEU A 395 -3.06 1.63 9.83
N LEU A 396 -2.82 0.37 10.21
CA LEU A 396 -3.74 -0.36 11.10
C LEU A 396 -3.56 0.13 12.54
N ASP A 397 -2.33 0.42 12.95
CA ASP A 397 -1.99 1.09 14.21
C ASP A 397 -0.68 1.88 14.01
N PRO A 398 -0.76 3.20 13.75
CA PRO A 398 0.35 4.03 13.21
C PRO A 398 1.46 4.37 14.20
N PHE A 399 1.47 3.72 15.36
CA PHE A 399 2.54 3.85 16.35
C PHE A 399 3.66 2.84 16.09
N ARG A 400 4.75 2.94 16.84
CA ARG A 400 5.93 2.09 16.63
C ARG A 400 5.60 0.62 16.93
N ASN A 401 5.87 -0.26 15.98
CA ASN A 401 5.90 -1.72 16.16
C ASN A 401 7.36 -2.19 16.02
N TYR A 402 8.04 -2.39 17.14
CA TYR A 402 9.50 -2.57 17.18
C TYR A 402 9.95 -3.91 16.60
N VAL A 403 10.81 -3.88 15.59
CA VAL A 403 11.51 -5.07 15.07
C VAL A 403 12.83 -5.28 15.83
N PHE A 404 13.51 -4.19 16.13
CA PHE A 404 14.70 -4.14 16.98
C PHE A 404 14.52 -3.03 18.01
N ASN A 405 14.83 -3.30 19.28
CA ASN A 405 14.81 -2.29 20.33
C ASN A 405 15.77 -2.71 21.45
N ARG A 406 16.86 -1.97 21.63
CA ARG A 406 17.88 -2.21 22.64
C ARG A 406 18.31 -0.89 23.26
N THR A 407 18.46 -0.88 24.58
CA THR A 407 19.01 0.28 25.28
C THR A 407 20.53 0.23 25.22
N ARG A 408 21.18 1.36 25.50
CA ARG A 408 22.64 1.41 25.57
C ARG A 408 23.22 0.52 26.68
N ASP A 409 22.47 0.31 27.76
CA ASP A 409 22.87 -0.51 28.91
C ASP A 409 22.65 -2.02 28.67
N ASP A 410 21.84 -2.38 27.67
CA ASP A 410 21.61 -3.75 27.21
C ASP A 410 21.79 -3.83 25.67
N PRO A 411 23.02 -3.63 25.16
CA PRO A 411 23.27 -3.62 23.73
C PRO A 411 23.22 -5.04 23.14
N PHE A 412 22.89 -5.12 21.85
CA PHE A 412 23.07 -6.33 21.08
C PHE A 412 24.54 -6.50 20.69
N ILE A 413 25.12 -7.66 20.97
CA ILE A 413 26.55 -7.92 20.80
C ILE A 413 26.76 -8.86 19.61
N ILE A 414 27.52 -8.41 18.61
CA ILE A 414 28.01 -9.22 17.49
C ILE A 414 29.47 -9.57 17.77
N GLN A 415 29.78 -10.85 17.96
CA GLN A 415 31.16 -11.32 18.09
C GLN A 415 31.84 -11.37 16.71
N LEU A 416 33.11 -10.96 16.65
CA LEU A 416 33.92 -10.90 15.42
C LEU A 416 35.03 -11.96 15.42
N ASP A 417 34.89 -13.02 16.20
CA ASP A 417 35.94 -14.01 16.47
C ASP A 417 36.36 -14.82 15.22
N ASP A 418 35.59 -14.77 14.13
CA ASP A 418 35.86 -15.42 12.84
C ASP A 418 35.78 -14.41 11.67
N PRO A 419 36.70 -14.40 10.70
CA PRO A 419 36.55 -13.64 9.44
C PRO A 419 35.26 -13.96 8.64
N HIS A 420 34.55 -15.04 8.94
CA HIS A 420 33.22 -15.38 8.40
C HIS A 420 32.06 -15.12 9.38
N SER A 421 32.28 -14.32 10.43
CA SER A 421 31.26 -14.03 11.46
C SER A 421 29.94 -13.56 10.84
N ASP A 422 28.85 -14.22 11.24
CA ASP A 422 27.50 -13.87 10.84
C ASP A 422 27.10 -12.52 11.45
N LEU A 423 27.18 -11.45 10.66
CA LEU A 423 26.77 -10.10 11.04
C LEU A 423 25.24 -9.91 11.08
N SER A 424 24.47 -11.01 11.15
CA SER A 424 23.02 -10.96 11.32
C SER A 424 22.65 -10.38 12.68
N ILE A 425 21.75 -9.41 12.65
CA ILE A 425 21.08 -8.87 13.82
C ILE A 425 19.82 -9.70 14.02
N TYR A 426 19.70 -10.36 15.17
CA TYR A 426 18.53 -11.18 15.48
C TYR A 426 17.47 -10.26 16.11
N PRO A 427 16.39 -9.94 15.38
CA PRO A 427 15.37 -9.03 15.86
C PRO A 427 14.63 -9.63 17.05
N SER A 428 14.16 -8.78 17.97
CA SER A 428 13.15 -9.21 18.95
C SER A 428 11.85 -9.64 18.27
N GLY A 429 11.66 -9.20 17.02
CA GLY A 429 10.46 -9.40 16.23
C GLY A 429 9.40 -8.35 16.58
N PRO A 430 8.50 -8.04 15.63
CA PRO A 430 7.42 -7.10 15.90
C PRO A 430 6.45 -7.67 16.94
N LYS A 431 5.83 -6.77 17.71
CA LYS A 431 4.83 -7.10 18.72
C LYS A 431 3.60 -7.78 18.10
N ARG A 432 3.23 -7.37 16.89
CA ARG A 432 2.12 -7.87 16.07
C ARG A 432 2.51 -7.92 14.60
N GLY A 433 1.70 -8.58 13.77
CA GLY A 433 1.83 -8.60 12.33
C GLY A 433 1.76 -7.18 11.75
N VAL A 434 2.44 -6.95 10.63
CA VAL A 434 2.49 -5.64 9.96
C VAL A 434 1.50 -5.63 8.80
N TYR A 435 0.57 -4.67 8.83
CA TYR A 435 -0.43 -4.51 7.80
C TYR A 435 0.16 -3.80 6.58
N PHE A 436 0.06 -4.40 5.39
CA PHE A 436 0.80 -3.96 4.20
C PHE A 436 -0.06 -3.88 2.94
N ASN A 437 -1.19 -3.19 3.10
CA ASN A 437 -2.18 -2.87 2.05
C ASN A 437 -2.15 -1.37 1.69
N CYS A 438 -1.07 -0.71 2.09
CA CYS A 438 -0.66 0.67 1.89
C CYS A 438 0.85 0.73 2.16
N THR A 439 1.49 1.83 1.78
CA THR A 439 2.89 2.08 2.17
C THR A 439 3.06 1.93 3.69
N VAL A 440 4.24 1.51 4.12
CA VAL A 440 4.62 1.36 5.52
C VAL A 440 5.90 2.16 5.74
N LEU A 441 6.05 2.76 6.92
CA LEU A 441 7.28 3.43 7.30
C LEU A 441 8.11 2.50 8.18
N ILE A 442 9.42 2.44 7.94
CA ILE A 442 10.38 1.88 8.87
C ILE A 442 11.20 3.04 9.43
N GLU A 443 10.97 3.36 10.70
CA GLU A 443 11.65 4.40 11.47
C GLU A 443 12.80 3.76 12.26
N TYR A 444 13.97 4.38 12.25
CA TYR A 444 15.16 3.83 12.89
C TYR A 444 16.08 4.92 13.47
N ASP A 445 16.67 4.61 14.62
CA ASP A 445 17.82 5.30 15.21
C ASP A 445 18.68 4.21 15.86
N MET A 446 19.77 3.83 15.21
CA MET A 446 20.68 2.78 15.67
C MET A 446 22.11 3.31 15.77
N LYS A 447 22.81 2.90 16.82
CA LYS A 447 24.15 3.39 17.19
C LYS A 447 25.09 2.24 17.56
N ILE A 448 26.38 2.44 17.32
CA ILE A 448 27.47 1.55 17.76
C ILE A 448 28.18 2.20 18.95
N ILE A 449 28.35 1.46 20.04
CA ILE A 449 29.09 1.92 21.23
C ILE A 449 30.58 1.96 20.91
N LYS A 450 31.24 3.09 21.21
CA LYS A 450 32.72 3.16 21.18
C LYS A 450 33.31 2.69 22.50
N VAL A 451 34.39 1.93 22.41
CA VAL A 451 35.07 1.34 23.58
C VAL A 451 35.95 2.36 24.33
N ASP A 452 36.35 3.47 23.69
CA ASP A 452 37.30 4.44 24.28
C ASP A 452 36.75 5.88 24.35
N GLY A 453 36.63 6.44 25.55
CA GLY A 453 36.42 7.89 25.80
C GLY A 453 35.85 8.23 27.19
N GLU A 454 36.45 9.21 27.88
CA GLU A 454 36.13 9.61 29.27
C GLU A 454 34.74 10.26 29.45
N ASP A 455 34.01 10.56 28.37
CA ASP A 455 32.61 11.04 28.38
C ASP A 455 31.73 10.21 27.43
N ALA A 456 31.21 9.08 27.92
CA ALA A 456 30.77 7.95 27.13
C ALA A 456 29.53 8.15 26.22
N GLN A 457 28.78 9.26 26.33
CA GLN A 457 27.52 9.44 25.58
C GLN A 457 27.67 10.32 24.32
N GLN A 458 28.70 11.17 24.24
CA GLN A 458 28.94 12.05 23.09
C GLN A 458 29.75 11.41 21.95
N HIS A 459 30.29 10.20 22.16
CA HIS A 459 31.24 9.58 21.24
C HIS A 459 30.74 8.33 20.51
N ASP A 460 29.54 7.82 20.82
CA ASP A 460 28.96 6.69 20.09
C ASP A 460 28.77 7.03 18.61
N LEU A 461 28.92 6.02 17.75
CA LEU A 461 28.81 6.17 16.30
C LEU A 461 27.35 6.02 15.87
N GLN A 462 26.81 7.03 15.17
CA GLN A 462 25.50 6.91 14.52
C GLN A 462 25.60 5.91 13.36
N LEU A 463 24.99 4.73 13.50
CA LEU A 463 24.96 3.75 12.42
C LEU A 463 23.96 4.20 11.36
N ILE A 464 22.69 4.31 11.71
CA ILE A 464 21.61 4.79 10.83
C ILE A 464 20.65 5.66 11.64
N ASP A 465 20.11 6.72 11.03
CA ASP A 465 19.10 7.60 11.62
C ASP A 465 18.13 8.07 10.51
N GLY A 466 16.84 7.79 10.69
CA GLY A 466 15.79 8.36 9.87
C GLY A 466 14.65 7.39 9.55
N VAL A 467 14.07 7.54 8.36
CA VAL A 467 12.88 6.80 7.94
C VAL A 467 13.04 6.33 6.50
N VAL A 468 12.68 5.07 6.24
CA VAL A 468 12.48 4.55 4.87
C VAL A 468 11.02 4.23 4.63
N THR A 469 10.62 4.34 3.36
CA THR A 469 9.31 3.87 2.91
C THR A 469 9.41 2.47 2.33
N CYS A 470 8.44 1.64 2.65
CA CYS A 470 8.26 0.31 2.07
C CYS A 470 6.89 0.29 1.40
N ASP A 471 6.83 -0.13 0.14
CA ASP A 471 5.59 -0.08 -0.63
C ASP A 471 5.12 -1.46 -1.06
N GLU A 472 3.81 -1.64 -1.17
CA GLU A 472 3.14 -2.93 -1.38
C GLU A 472 3.34 -3.54 -2.79
N LEU A 473 4.26 -2.98 -3.57
CA LEU A 473 4.21 -2.98 -5.04
C LEU A 473 5.41 -3.60 -5.73
N THR A 474 6.35 -4.15 -4.99
CA THR A 474 7.36 -5.01 -5.58
C THR A 474 6.70 -6.35 -5.93
N TRP A 475 6.62 -6.68 -7.22
CA TRP A 475 6.10 -7.96 -7.73
C TRP A 475 7.04 -9.15 -7.42
N ASN A 476 7.79 -9.09 -6.32
CA ASN A 476 8.81 -10.08 -6.02
C ASN A 476 8.18 -11.28 -5.31
N ARG A 477 8.47 -12.49 -5.82
CA ARG A 477 7.97 -13.75 -5.26
C ARG A 477 8.73 -14.11 -3.99
N GLY A 478 10.00 -13.74 -3.90
CA GLY A 478 10.85 -13.91 -2.73
C GLY A 478 11.05 -12.65 -1.87
N PRO A 479 11.79 -12.79 -0.75
CA PRO A 479 12.28 -11.65 0.01
C PRO A 479 13.29 -10.85 -0.81
N SER A 480 13.20 -9.52 -0.74
CA SER A 480 14.14 -8.60 -1.37
C SER A 480 14.94 -7.87 -0.32
N THR A 481 16.24 -7.71 -0.57
CA THR A 481 17.16 -7.07 0.36
C THR A 481 17.38 -5.62 -0.03
N TYR A 482 17.16 -4.72 0.93
CA TYR A 482 17.36 -3.30 0.79
C TYR A 482 18.47 -2.83 1.72
N ARG A 483 19.32 -1.92 1.24
CA ARG A 483 20.43 -1.32 1.98
C ARG A 483 20.10 0.08 2.43
N ILE A 484 20.24 0.32 3.73
CA ILE A 484 20.28 1.65 4.34
C ILE A 484 21.74 1.98 4.56
N GLU A 485 22.25 2.98 3.83
CA GLU A 485 23.61 3.46 3.99
C GLU A 485 23.78 4.08 5.38
N GLY A 486 24.86 3.72 6.06
CA GLY A 486 25.15 4.25 7.39
C GLY A 486 25.82 5.61 7.35
N GLU A 487 25.68 6.37 8.43
CA GLU A 487 26.19 7.74 8.51
C GLU A 487 27.69 7.82 8.80
N CYS A 488 28.28 6.76 9.37
CA CYS A 488 29.70 6.73 9.67
C CYS A 488 30.32 5.32 9.62
N GLY A 489 31.64 5.29 9.46
CA GLY A 489 32.44 4.06 9.57
C GLY A 489 32.38 3.10 8.38
N GLY A 490 31.74 3.47 7.27
CA GLY A 490 31.59 2.59 6.11
C GLY A 490 30.67 1.39 6.38
N TYR A 491 29.83 1.50 7.43
CA TYR A 491 28.81 0.51 7.74
C TYR A 491 27.49 0.85 7.07
N ALA A 492 26.68 -0.16 6.82
CA ALA A 492 25.32 -0.06 6.34
C ALA A 492 24.47 -1.16 7.00
N VAL A 493 23.15 -1.04 6.91
CA VAL A 493 22.22 -2.07 7.36
C VAL A 493 21.44 -2.60 6.17
N ASP A 494 21.60 -3.89 5.90
CA ASP A 494 20.76 -4.62 4.97
C ASP A 494 19.55 -5.16 5.72
N PHE A 495 18.35 -4.93 5.19
CA PHE A 495 17.12 -5.56 5.67
C PHE A 495 16.44 -6.29 4.52
N SER A 496 16.03 -7.53 4.77
CA SER A 496 15.31 -8.34 3.79
C SER A 496 13.84 -8.38 4.16
N GLN A 497 12.96 -8.09 3.19
CA GLN A 497 11.52 -8.05 3.42
C GLN A 497 10.74 -8.70 2.29
N ALA A 498 9.52 -9.16 2.59
CA ALA A 498 8.60 -9.67 1.58
C ALA A 498 7.15 -9.28 1.86
N LEU A 499 6.39 -9.01 0.80
CA LEU A 499 4.93 -8.94 0.84
C LEU A 499 4.33 -10.36 0.85
N ILE A 500 3.59 -10.71 1.90
CA ILE A 500 2.79 -11.93 1.97
C ILE A 500 1.33 -11.59 1.73
N ARG A 501 0.79 -11.98 0.56
CA ARG A 501 -0.61 -11.75 0.19
C ARG A 501 -1.54 -12.75 0.87
N GLY A 502 -2.73 -12.30 1.27
CA GLY A 502 -3.73 -13.14 1.93
C GLY A 502 -3.19 -13.83 3.18
N ALA A 503 -2.34 -13.13 3.93
CA ALA A 503 -1.66 -13.66 5.09
C ALA A 503 -2.51 -13.55 6.37
N VAL A 504 -2.21 -14.45 7.29
CA VAL A 504 -2.63 -14.41 8.69
C VAL A 504 -1.41 -14.22 9.58
N GLU A 505 -1.64 -13.61 10.73
CA GLU A 505 -0.63 -13.50 11.78
C GLU A 505 -0.46 -14.85 12.48
N ALA A 506 0.76 -15.37 12.48
CA ALA A 506 1.17 -16.52 13.27
C ALA A 506 1.95 -16.02 14.49
N THR A 507 1.38 -16.17 15.67
CA THR A 507 2.10 -15.98 16.94
C THR A 507 2.69 -17.32 17.36
N VAL A 508 4.00 -17.44 17.32
CA VAL A 508 4.79 -18.64 17.61
C VAL A 508 5.40 -18.53 19.00
N GLU A 509 5.01 -19.41 19.91
CA GLU A 509 5.57 -19.52 21.25
C GLU A 509 6.38 -20.82 21.34
N VAL A 510 7.63 -20.73 21.80
CA VAL A 510 8.55 -21.87 21.87
C VAL A 510 8.94 -22.11 23.32
N CYS A 511 8.77 -23.34 23.80
CA CYS A 511 9.21 -23.77 25.12
C CYS A 511 10.22 -24.92 25.00
N ILE A 512 11.41 -24.72 25.57
CA ILE A 512 12.40 -25.79 25.71
C ILE A 512 12.14 -26.44 27.07
N THR A 513 11.65 -27.67 27.06
CA THR A 513 11.24 -28.39 28.28
C THR A 513 12.35 -29.29 28.80
N ARG A 514 13.34 -29.64 27.96
CA ARG A 514 14.54 -30.39 28.34
C ARG A 514 15.71 -30.03 27.43
N VAL A 515 16.90 -29.86 28.00
CA VAL A 515 18.17 -29.77 27.26
C VAL A 515 18.92 -31.08 27.45
N ALA A 516 19.50 -31.64 26.39
CA ALA A 516 20.26 -32.88 26.49
C ALA A 516 21.59 -32.65 27.24
N GLU A 517 21.94 -33.57 28.13
CA GLU A 517 23.20 -33.51 28.88
C GLU A 517 24.37 -33.88 27.95
N ASN A 518 25.32 -32.97 27.78
CA ASN A 518 26.60 -33.29 27.16
C ASN A 518 27.57 -33.78 28.25
N ASN A 519 27.97 -35.06 28.22
CA ASN A 519 29.00 -35.65 29.09
C ASN A 519 30.31 -34.83 28.98
N ALA A 520 31.15 -34.53 29.99
CA ALA A 520 31.40 -35.10 31.31
C ALA A 520 31.64 -34.04 32.42
N ASN A 521 31.30 -32.76 32.16
CA ASN A 521 31.47 -31.65 33.12
C ASN A 521 30.15 -31.06 33.66
N GLY A 522 28.99 -31.58 33.25
CA GLY A 522 27.69 -31.20 33.82
C GLY A 522 27.06 -29.90 33.30
N ASP A 523 27.78 -29.09 32.51
CA ASP A 523 27.21 -27.90 31.87
C ASP A 523 26.65 -28.25 30.48
N ALA A 524 25.34 -28.51 30.42
CA ALA A 524 24.62 -28.72 29.17
C ALA A 524 24.31 -27.36 28.52
N VAL A 525 25.15 -26.95 27.57
CA VAL A 525 25.02 -25.67 26.86
C VAL A 525 24.59 -25.93 25.42
N LEU A 526 23.36 -25.55 25.07
CA LEU A 526 22.80 -25.65 23.72
C LEU A 526 22.90 -24.29 23.02
N ASP A 527 23.67 -24.17 21.93
CA ASP A 527 23.71 -22.97 21.09
C ASP A 527 22.62 -23.06 20.01
N LEU A 528 21.43 -22.58 20.34
CA LEU A 528 20.24 -22.76 19.53
C LEU A 528 20.03 -21.61 18.55
N SER A 529 19.78 -21.93 17.28
CA SER A 529 19.15 -21.02 16.33
C SER A 529 17.79 -21.53 15.86
N ILE A 530 16.86 -20.59 15.65
CA ILE A 530 15.50 -20.85 15.15
C ILE A 530 15.26 -19.95 13.94
N SER A 531 14.89 -20.57 12.82
CA SER A 531 14.50 -19.89 11.58
C SER A 531 13.09 -20.32 11.14
N GLY A 532 12.31 -19.39 10.59
CA GLY A 532 11.07 -19.66 9.89
C GLY A 532 11.28 -19.76 8.38
N VAL A 533 10.60 -20.67 7.70
CA VAL A 533 10.62 -20.82 6.23
C VAL A 533 9.19 -20.90 5.70
N LEU A 534 8.91 -20.16 4.62
CA LEU A 534 7.59 -20.01 4.01
C LEU A 534 7.61 -20.47 2.54
N PRO A 535 7.33 -21.75 2.23
CA PRO A 535 7.25 -22.22 0.85
C PRO A 535 6.14 -21.53 0.05
N PRO A 536 6.30 -21.34 -1.28
CA PRO A 536 7.47 -21.71 -2.10
C PRO A 536 8.61 -20.69 -2.05
N ARG A 537 8.53 -19.67 -1.17
CA ARG A 537 9.48 -18.56 -1.14
C ARG A 537 10.85 -19.05 -0.67
N THR A 538 11.89 -18.50 -1.29
CA THR A 538 13.29 -18.65 -0.86
C THR A 538 13.54 -17.77 0.37
N GLY A 539 14.48 -18.15 1.24
CA GLY A 539 14.89 -17.34 2.40
C GLY A 539 14.40 -17.82 3.77
N GLU A 540 15.17 -17.47 4.80
CA GLU A 540 14.90 -17.80 6.21
C GLU A 540 14.55 -16.54 7.00
N ILE A 541 13.44 -16.59 7.73
CA ILE A 541 13.09 -15.59 8.73
C ILE A 541 13.89 -15.89 9.99
N LYS A 542 14.83 -15.03 10.36
CA LYS A 542 15.67 -15.21 11.54
C LYS A 542 14.87 -14.85 12.80
N LEU A 543 14.49 -15.85 13.59
CA LEU A 543 13.63 -15.66 14.77
C LEU A 543 14.44 -15.59 16.06
N PHE A 544 15.42 -16.47 16.23
CA PHE A 544 16.18 -16.56 17.48
C PHE A 544 17.59 -17.10 17.24
N ARG A 545 18.55 -16.59 18.03
CA ARG A 545 19.84 -17.22 18.26
C ARG A 545 20.26 -16.97 19.70
N GLY A 546 20.75 -18.00 20.37
CA GLY A 546 21.31 -17.84 21.69
C GLY A 546 21.53 -19.15 22.43
N VAL A 547 22.33 -19.04 23.48
CA VAL A 547 22.70 -20.15 24.35
C VAL A 547 21.57 -20.46 25.34
N ILE A 548 21.25 -21.75 25.48
CA ILE A 548 20.27 -22.31 26.41
C ILE A 548 20.99 -23.27 27.35
N ASP A 549 21.06 -22.89 28.63
CA ASP A 549 21.68 -23.65 29.72
C ASP A 549 20.66 -24.44 30.55
N LYS A 550 19.39 -24.02 30.52
CA LYS A 550 18.29 -24.66 31.24
C LYS A 550 16.96 -24.57 30.49
N PRO A 551 16.02 -25.50 30.75
CA PRO A 551 14.66 -25.43 30.24
C PRO A 551 14.02 -24.07 30.52
N ARG A 552 13.45 -23.45 29.48
CA ARG A 552 12.80 -22.14 29.55
C ARG A 552 11.83 -21.94 28.39
N ALA A 553 10.83 -21.10 28.60
CA ALA A 553 10.11 -20.46 27.51
C ALA A 553 11.00 -19.41 26.84
N LEU A 554 10.95 -19.34 25.52
CA LEU A 554 11.54 -18.27 24.73
C LEU A 554 10.52 -17.15 24.53
N ASN A 555 10.98 -16.04 23.95
CA ASN A 555 10.08 -14.97 23.53
C ASN A 555 9.11 -15.48 22.46
N ARG A 556 7.92 -14.88 22.39
CA ARG A 556 6.99 -15.09 21.29
C ARG A 556 7.53 -14.43 20.02
N PHE A 557 7.27 -15.06 18.87
CA PHE A 557 7.62 -14.52 17.56
C PHE A 557 6.34 -14.30 16.74
N VAL A 558 6.30 -13.23 15.96
CA VAL A 558 5.17 -12.95 15.07
C VAL A 558 5.62 -13.05 13.62
N VAL A 559 4.92 -13.89 12.85
CA VAL A 559 5.24 -14.19 11.45
C VAL A 559 3.99 -14.07 10.59
N ALA A 560 4.09 -13.37 9.47
CA ALA A 560 3.05 -13.34 8.44
C ALA A 560 3.12 -14.62 7.60
N VAL A 561 2.02 -15.37 7.52
CA VAL A 561 1.96 -16.64 6.78
C VAL A 561 0.77 -16.60 5.84
N GLY A 562 0.98 -16.92 4.55
CA GLY A 562 -0.10 -17.03 3.58
C GLY A 562 -1.16 -18.02 4.04
N LEU A 563 -2.43 -17.65 3.96
CA LEU A 563 -3.53 -18.53 4.36
C LEU A 563 -3.44 -19.86 3.59
N THR A 564 -3.62 -20.97 4.30
CA THR A 564 -3.49 -22.35 3.81
C THR A 564 -2.07 -22.84 3.46
N SER A 565 -1.07 -21.96 3.48
CA SER A 565 0.36 -22.30 3.32
C SER A 565 0.96 -22.92 4.58
N GLU A 566 2.18 -23.42 4.48
CA GLU A 566 2.92 -24.01 5.60
C GLU A 566 3.94 -23.01 6.17
N LEU A 567 4.01 -22.95 7.49
CA LEU A 567 5.13 -22.38 8.23
C LEU A 567 6.01 -23.53 8.70
N PHE A 568 7.25 -23.57 8.21
CA PHE A 568 8.27 -24.46 8.75
C PHE A 568 9.12 -23.72 9.77
N LEU A 569 9.32 -24.33 10.93
CA LEU A 569 10.27 -23.84 11.93
C LEU A 569 11.44 -24.80 11.98
N LEU A 570 12.63 -24.29 11.71
CA LEU A 570 13.89 -25.01 11.69
C LEU A 570 14.66 -24.66 12.96
N PHE A 571 15.06 -25.70 13.70
CA PHE A 571 15.85 -25.61 14.92
C PHE A 571 17.22 -26.19 14.62
N LYS A 572 18.30 -25.48 14.98
CA LYS A 572 19.66 -25.97 14.78
C LYS A 572 20.48 -25.73 16.04
N ASP A 573 21.18 -26.78 16.48
CA ASP A 573 22.25 -26.66 17.46
C ASP A 573 23.57 -26.38 16.72
N ALA A 574 24.13 -25.19 16.91
CA ALA A 574 25.38 -24.81 16.27
C ALA A 574 26.58 -25.63 16.78
N ALA A 575 26.52 -26.14 18.02
CA ALA A 575 27.63 -26.90 18.61
C ALA A 575 27.71 -28.34 18.06
N SER A 576 26.59 -29.06 18.00
CA SER A 576 26.55 -30.43 17.46
C SER A 576 26.25 -30.52 15.96
N GLY A 577 25.73 -29.44 15.35
CA GLY A 577 25.21 -29.45 13.99
C GLY A 577 23.84 -30.16 13.85
N SER A 578 23.26 -30.65 14.94
CA SER A 578 21.96 -31.32 14.94
C SER A 578 20.84 -30.37 14.53
N THR A 579 19.82 -30.91 13.85
CA THR A 579 18.69 -30.12 13.35
C THR A 579 17.34 -30.74 13.73
N GLY A 580 16.33 -29.90 13.91
CA GLY A 580 14.95 -30.26 14.18
C GLY A 580 14.00 -29.42 13.33
N LYS A 581 12.80 -29.95 13.07
CA LYS A 581 11.80 -29.27 12.24
C LYS A 581 10.38 -29.47 12.78
N PHE A 582 9.61 -28.39 12.75
CA PHE A 582 8.16 -28.39 12.88
C PHE A 582 7.51 -27.85 11.60
N ALA A 583 6.26 -28.24 11.36
CA ALA A 583 5.47 -27.81 10.22
C ALA A 583 4.06 -27.48 10.70
N PHE A 584 3.61 -26.25 10.45
CA PHE A 584 2.29 -25.79 10.84
C PHE A 584 1.58 -25.24 9.62
N ARG A 585 0.35 -25.72 9.36
CA ARG A 585 -0.47 -25.18 8.28
C ARG A 585 -1.27 -23.98 8.77
N ALA A 586 -1.15 -22.86 8.05
CA ALA A 586 -1.89 -21.65 8.34
C ALA A 586 -3.40 -21.85 8.18
N THR A 587 -4.14 -21.38 9.16
CA THR A 587 -5.61 -21.34 9.16
C THR A 587 -6.07 -19.92 9.46
N ALA A 588 -7.35 -19.61 9.18
CA ALA A 588 -7.86 -18.27 9.43
C ALA A 588 -7.75 -17.89 10.92
N HIS A 589 -8.06 -18.86 11.80
CA HIS A 589 -8.21 -18.68 13.22
C HIS A 589 -7.82 -19.95 13.97
N GLY A 590 -7.43 -19.83 15.23
CA GLY A 590 -7.25 -20.95 16.15
C GLY A 590 -5.81 -21.15 16.60
N CYS A 591 -5.57 -22.20 17.37
CA CYS A 591 -4.30 -22.47 18.02
C CYS A 591 -3.96 -23.96 17.88
N VAL A 592 -2.69 -24.25 17.64
CA VAL A 592 -2.15 -25.60 17.48
C VAL A 592 -0.84 -25.72 18.25
N SER A 593 -0.72 -26.78 19.05
CA SER A 593 0.50 -27.09 19.79
C SER A 593 1.07 -28.43 19.33
N GLU A 594 2.38 -28.46 19.09
CA GLU A 594 3.13 -29.69 18.87
C GLU A 594 4.30 -29.78 19.84
N HIS A 595 4.64 -31.01 20.25
CA HIS A 595 5.81 -31.28 21.07
C HIS A 595 6.65 -32.37 20.42
N ARG A 596 7.98 -32.22 20.41
CA ARG A 596 8.91 -33.21 19.83
C ARG A 596 10.17 -33.36 20.69
N ASN A 597 10.69 -34.58 20.70
CA ASN A 597 11.98 -34.91 21.29
C ASN A 597 13.03 -34.97 20.18
N PHE A 598 14.02 -34.09 20.24
CA PHE A 598 15.23 -34.16 19.44
C PHE A 598 16.39 -34.67 20.31
N ASP A 599 17.48 -35.07 19.66
CA ASP A 599 18.67 -35.57 20.36
C ASP A 599 19.31 -34.52 21.27
N PHE A 600 19.16 -33.23 20.92
CA PHE A 600 19.71 -32.09 21.66
C PHE A 600 18.74 -31.45 22.66
N ALA A 601 17.42 -31.55 22.44
CA ALA A 601 16.41 -30.93 23.30
C ALA A 601 15.01 -31.52 23.12
N THR A 602 14.17 -31.38 24.15
CA THR A 602 12.72 -31.54 24.01
C THR A 602 12.09 -30.15 23.87
N ILE A 603 11.29 -29.96 22.83
CA ILE A 603 10.75 -28.66 22.42
C ILE A 603 9.23 -28.79 22.24
N GLU A 604 8.51 -27.84 22.83
CA GLU A 604 7.09 -27.60 22.59
C GLU A 604 6.94 -26.29 21.82
N VAL A 605 6.11 -26.29 20.79
CA VAL A 605 5.80 -25.12 19.97
C VAL A 605 4.29 -24.95 19.90
N ASN A 606 3.81 -23.78 20.29
CA ASN A 606 2.45 -23.35 20.12
C ASN A 606 2.39 -22.30 19.00
N VAL A 607 1.49 -22.48 18.03
CA VAL A 607 1.21 -21.50 16.99
C VAL A 607 -0.25 -21.08 17.06
N THR A 608 -0.46 -19.78 17.27
CA THR A 608 -1.78 -19.16 17.26
C THR A 608 -1.97 -18.33 16.00
N TRP A 609 -3.04 -18.62 15.25
CA TRP A 609 -3.41 -17.97 14.00
C TRP A 609 -4.48 -16.91 14.24
N SER A 610 -4.24 -15.70 13.74
CA SER A 610 -5.17 -14.59 13.84
C SER A 610 -5.23 -13.79 12.55
N ASN A 611 -6.43 -13.38 12.16
CA ASN A 611 -6.59 -12.30 11.19
C ASN A 611 -6.22 -10.94 11.82
N MET A 612 -5.93 -9.95 10.98
CA MET A 612 -5.67 -8.58 11.43
C MET A 612 -6.86 -7.63 11.25
N ILE A 613 -7.79 -7.97 10.35
CA ILE A 613 -8.98 -7.19 9.98
C ILE A 613 -10.24 -8.04 9.98
#